data_AF-A0A371X5X3-F1
#
_entry.id   AF-A0A371X5X3-F1
#
_cell.length_a   1.000
_cell.length_b   1.000
_cell.length_c   1.000
_cell.angle_alpha   90.00
_cell.angle_beta   90.00
_cell.angle_gamma   90.00
#
_symmetry.space_group_name_H-M   'P 1'
#
loop_
_entity.id
_entity.type
_entity.pdbx_description
1 polymer ?
#
loop_
_entity_poly.entity_id
_entity_poly.type
_entity_poly.pdbx_seq_one_letter_code
_entity_poly.pdbx_strand_id
1 'polypeptide(L)'
;MTYADLDRRVTRPAGFKLNLPPDASKARRITQRKYEDAVNAMAGPMDAESWRVALDAQDRARRNYGAVLLREDRQSRPHIYAK
;
A
#
# COMPACT_ATOMS: atom_id res chain seq x y z
N MET A 1 -26.70 -12.34 -2.00
CA MET A 1 -25.45 -11.54 -1.90
C MET A 1 -24.39 -12.23 -2.74
N THR A 2 -24.08 -11.69 -3.92
CA THR A 2 -23.07 -12.25 -4.81
C THR A 2 -21.70 -11.64 -4.47
N TYR A 3 -20.62 -12.39 -4.68
CA TYR A 3 -19.23 -11.97 -4.42
C TYR A 3 -18.84 -10.65 -5.16
N ALA A 4 -19.60 -10.25 -6.18
CA ALA A 4 -19.40 -9.02 -6.95
C ALA A 4 -19.75 -7.72 -6.18
N ASP A 5 -20.57 -7.79 -5.14
CA ASP A 5 -20.97 -6.60 -4.37
C ASP A 5 -19.98 -6.23 -3.25
N LEU A 6 -19.08 -7.15 -2.86
CA LEU A 6 -17.98 -6.84 -1.94
C LEU A 6 -16.82 -6.10 -2.63
N ASP A 7 -16.68 -6.25 -3.94
CA ASP A 7 -15.59 -5.65 -4.73
C ASP A 7 -15.80 -4.13 -4.96
N ARG A 8 -17.06 -3.66 -4.91
CA ARG A 8 -17.42 -2.24 -5.06
C ARG A 8 -17.03 -1.34 -3.88
N ARG A 9 -16.59 -1.89 -2.74
CA ARG A 9 -16.02 -1.09 -1.64
C ARG A 9 -14.51 -0.87 -1.73
N VAL A 10 -13.86 -1.46 -2.74
CA VAL A 10 -12.46 -1.17 -3.10
C VAL A 10 -12.41 -0.33 -4.38
N THR A 11 -13.39 0.57 -4.59
CA THR A 11 -13.15 1.69 -5.50
C THR A 11 -12.08 2.59 -4.88
N ARG A 12 -10.84 2.48 -5.35
CA ARG A 12 -9.86 3.57 -5.21
C ARG A 12 -9.51 4.15 -6.58
N PRO A 13 -10.26 5.16 -7.05
CA PRO A 13 -9.93 5.94 -8.23
C PRO A 13 -9.59 7.40 -7.87
N ALA A 14 -8.82 8.04 -8.77
CA ALA A 14 -8.32 9.42 -8.74
C ALA A 14 -7.63 9.89 -7.45
N GLY A 15 -6.33 9.56 -7.33
CA GLY A 15 -5.40 10.21 -6.40
C GLY A 15 -5.31 9.55 -5.04
N PHE A 16 -5.23 8.22 -4.98
CA PHE A 16 -4.99 7.50 -3.74
C PHE A 16 -3.71 8.03 -3.07
N LYS A 17 -3.89 8.56 -1.86
CA LYS A 17 -2.82 9.07 -1.00
C LYS A 17 -3.06 8.60 0.42
N LEU A 18 -2.00 8.14 1.06
CA LEU A 18 -1.96 7.82 2.48
C LEU A 18 -1.59 9.08 3.26
N ASN A 19 -2.10 9.18 4.49
CA ASN A 19 -1.68 10.23 5.39
C ASN A 19 -0.24 9.98 5.84
N LEU A 20 0.64 10.95 5.60
CA LEU A 20 2.03 10.91 6.02
C LEU A 20 2.22 11.91 7.17
N PRO A 21 2.58 11.45 8.37
CA PRO A 21 2.88 12.37 9.46
C PRO A 21 4.14 13.21 9.13
N PRO A 22 4.23 14.45 9.62
CA PRO A 22 5.27 15.41 9.23
C PRO A 22 6.69 14.94 9.60
N ASP A 23 6.81 14.11 10.64
CA ASP A 23 8.03 13.50 11.15
C ASP A 23 8.33 12.11 10.55
N ALA A 24 7.55 11.66 9.56
CA ALA A 24 7.76 10.36 8.93
C ALA A 24 9.18 10.22 8.35
N SER A 25 9.81 9.07 8.61
CA SER A 25 11.17 8.78 8.14
C SER A 25 11.27 8.83 6.61
N LYS A 26 12.47 9.14 6.10
CA LYS A 26 12.74 9.14 4.66
C LYS A 26 12.34 7.80 4.00
N ALA A 27 12.56 6.68 4.70
CA ALA A 27 12.19 5.35 4.21
C ALA A 27 10.67 5.18 4.10
N ARG A 28 9.91 5.65 5.09
CA ARG A 28 8.43 5.63 5.07
C ARG A 28 7.87 6.48 3.95
N ARG A 29 8.43 7.68 3.71
CA ARG A 29 8.02 8.55 2.60
C ARG A 29 8.21 7.88 1.24
N ILE A 30 9.38 7.26 1.03
CA ILE A 30 9.71 6.59 -0.24
C ILE A 30 8.79 5.39 -0.49
N THR A 31 8.62 4.53 0.52
CA THR A 31 7.82 3.32 0.39
C THR A 31 6.32 3.62 0.26
N GLN A 32 5.83 4.64 0.97
CA GLN A 32 4.48 5.16 0.79
C GLN A 32 4.25 5.61 -0.64
N ARG A 33 5.11 6.50 -1.17
CA ARG A 33 4.97 7.01 -2.53
C ARG A 33 4.95 5.87 -3.55
N LYS A 34 5.84 4.88 -3.42
CA LYS A 34 5.85 3.71 -4.31
C LYS A 34 4.54 2.91 -4.25
N TYR A 35 3.94 2.79 -3.07
CA TYR A 35 2.66 2.10 -2.91
C TYR A 35 1.51 2.92 -3.50
N GLU A 36 1.49 4.23 -3.28
CA GLU A 36 0.52 5.14 -3.90
C GLU A 36 0.61 5.12 -5.43
N ASP A 37 1.81 5.22 -5.98
CA ASP A 37 2.07 5.17 -7.42
C ASP A 37 1.58 3.82 -8.00
N ALA A 38 1.82 2.70 -7.31
CA ALA A 38 1.37 1.38 -7.76
C ALA A 38 -0.17 1.24 -7.75
N VAL A 39 -0.85 1.80 -6.74
CA VAL A 39 -2.32 1.82 -6.69
C VAL A 39 -2.90 2.72 -7.77
N ASN A 40 -2.31 3.91 -7.97
CA ASN A 40 -2.78 4.86 -8.97
C ASN A 40 -2.53 4.38 -10.41
N ALA A 41 -1.49 3.57 -10.64
CA ALA A 41 -1.22 2.96 -11.95
C ALA A 41 -2.34 2.00 -12.41
N MET A 42 -3.12 1.47 -11.47
CA MET A 42 -4.25 0.58 -11.75
C MET A 42 -5.57 1.32 -12.01
N ALA A 43 -5.59 2.67 -11.95
CA ALA A 43 -6.82 3.45 -12.07
C ALA A 43 -7.34 3.60 -13.52
N GLY A 44 -6.63 3.07 -14.51
CA GLY A 44 -6.98 3.15 -15.94
C GLY A 44 -7.48 1.83 -16.53
N PRO A 45 -8.04 1.87 -17.75
CA PRO A 45 -8.34 0.65 -18.50
C PRO A 45 -7.04 -0.11 -18.79
N MET A 46 -6.99 -1.38 -18.43
CA MET A 46 -5.85 -2.28 -18.64
C MET A 46 -6.37 -3.63 -19.15
N ASP A 47 -5.56 -4.33 -19.94
CA ASP A 47 -5.83 -5.73 -20.28
C ASP A 47 -5.59 -6.66 -19.07
N ALA A 48 -6.05 -7.90 -19.17
CA ALA A 48 -6.00 -8.86 -18.08
C ALA A 48 -4.56 -9.23 -17.65
N GLU A 49 -3.61 -9.22 -18.58
CA GLU A 49 -2.21 -9.57 -18.29
C GLU A 49 -1.51 -8.42 -17.55
N SER A 50 -1.68 -7.19 -18.05
CA SER A 50 -1.21 -5.97 -17.43
C SER A 50 -1.81 -5.78 -16.04
N TRP A 51 -3.07 -6.15 -15.85
CA TRP A 51 -3.73 -6.12 -14.54
C TRP A 51 -3.07 -7.07 -13.53
N ARG A 52 -2.71 -8.29 -13.93
CA ARG A 52 -2.02 -9.25 -13.05
C ARG A 52 -0.64 -8.77 -12.65
N VAL A 53 0.11 -8.21 -13.60
CA VAL A 53 1.44 -7.62 -13.33
C VAL A 53 1.31 -6.43 -12.38
N ALA A 54 0.31 -5.56 -12.60
CA ALA A 54 0.07 -4.41 -11.74
C ALA A 54 -0.34 -4.81 -10.32
N LEU A 55 -1.16 -5.86 -10.17
CA LEU A 55 -1.53 -6.44 -8.87
C LEU A 55 -0.32 -6.96 -8.10
N ASP A 56 0.58 -7.70 -8.75
CA ASP A 56 1.79 -8.21 -8.10
C ASP A 56 2.72 -7.05 -7.69
N ALA A 57 2.89 -6.04 -8.54
CA ALA A 57 3.64 -4.84 -8.21
C ALA A 57 3.04 -4.07 -7.01
N GLN A 58 1.71 -3.94 -6.99
CA GLN A 58 0.96 -3.31 -5.90
C GLN A 58 1.14 -4.09 -4.59
N ASP A 59 1.09 -5.42 -4.62
CA ASP A 59 1.27 -6.25 -3.42
C ASP A 59 2.70 -6.17 -2.88
N ARG A 60 3.72 -6.18 -3.75
CA ARG A 60 5.11 -5.96 -3.36
C ARG A 60 5.30 -4.59 -2.69
N ALA A 61 4.72 -3.54 -3.27
CA ALA A 61 4.79 -2.20 -2.70
C ALA A 61 4.08 -2.12 -1.34
N ARG A 62 2.90 -2.76 -1.21
CA ARG A 62 2.14 -2.87 0.04
C ARG A 62 2.95 -3.56 1.15
N ARG A 63 3.57 -4.71 0.84
CA ARG A 63 4.41 -5.46 1.80
C ARG A 63 5.61 -4.65 2.24
N ASN A 64 6.28 -3.97 1.32
CA ASN A 64 7.44 -3.11 1.63
C ASN A 64 7.04 -1.95 2.54
N TYR A 65 5.92 -1.29 2.26
CA TYR A 65 5.41 -0.23 3.13
C TYR A 65 5.07 -0.76 4.54
N GLY A 66 4.38 -1.90 4.62
CA GLY A 66 4.07 -2.56 5.90
C GLY A 66 5.32 -2.97 6.69
N ALA A 67 6.37 -3.46 6.02
CA ALA A 67 7.63 -3.81 6.66
C ALA A 67 8.34 -2.58 7.28
N VAL A 68 8.28 -1.43 6.62
CA VAL A 68 8.81 -0.18 7.19
C VAL A 68 8.01 0.23 8.42
N LEU A 69 6.67 0.19 8.35
CA LEU A 69 5.83 0.50 9.51
C LEU A 69 6.13 -0.40 10.70
N LEU A 70 6.24 -1.72 10.47
CA LEU A 70 6.58 -2.68 11.53
C LEU A 70 7.97 -2.43 12.13
N ARG A 71 8.95 -2.08 11.30
CA ARG A 71 10.30 -1.73 11.76
C ARG A 71 10.28 -0.48 12.63
N GLU A 72 9.62 0.58 12.18
CA GLU A 72 9.47 1.83 12.96
C GLU A 72 8.73 1.58 14.27
N ASP A 73 7.70 0.73 14.22
CA ASP A 73 6.92 0.38 15.41
C ASP A 73 7.76 -0.38 16.43
N ARG A 74 8.56 -1.34 15.97
CA ARG A 74 9.49 -2.08 16.83
C ARG A 74 10.57 -1.20 17.44
N GLN A 75 11.00 -0.15 16.74
CA GLN A 75 11.97 0.82 17.26
C GLN A 75 11.35 1.73 18.33
N SER A 76 10.10 2.16 18.13
CA SER A 76 9.42 3.06 19.08
C SER A 76 8.85 2.33 20.29
N ARG A 77 8.41 1.08 20.13
CA ARG A 77 7.75 0.27 21.17
C ARG A 77 8.40 -1.11 21.31
N PRO A 78 9.70 -1.20 21.63
CA PRO A 78 10.42 -2.48 21.67
C PRO A 78 9.85 -3.47 22.69
N HIS A 79 9.26 -2.97 23.78
CA HIS A 79 8.66 -3.78 24.85
C HIS A 79 7.46 -4.63 24.38
N ILE A 80 6.75 -4.22 23.33
CA ILE A 80 5.65 -5.01 22.74
C ILE A 80 6.18 -6.27 22.02
N TYR A 81 7.45 -6.23 21.59
CA TYR A 81 8.08 -7.27 20.79
C TYR A 81 9.13 -8.09 21.57
N ALA A 82 9.40 -7.73 22.83
CA ALA A 82 10.19 -8.53 23.74
C ALA A 82 9.32 -9.70 24.22
N LYS A 83 9.79 -10.93 24.01
CA LYS A 83 9.12 -12.16 24.47
C LYS A 83 9.56 -12.52 25.88
#